data_AF-A0A0D3BKH9-F1
#
_entry.id   AF-A0A0D3BKH9-F1
#
_cell.length_a   1.000
_cell.length_b   1.000
_cell.length_c   1.000
_cell.angle_alpha   90.00
_cell.angle_beta   90.00
_cell.angle_gamma   90.00
#
_symmetry.space_group_name_H-M   'P 1'
#
loop_
_entity.id
_entity.type
_entity.pdbx_description
1 polymer ?
#
loop_
_entity_poly.entity_id
_entity_poly.type
_entity_poly.pdbx_seq_one_letter_code
_entity_poly.pdbx_strand_id
1 'polypeptide(L)'
;MNLNFKKIANLLGSSSSSDDDESMEIINSIGDEEEAIYLAISNNNSAIHFLLNQQDNSVTHGGSVPGRSFIYRDRESAHFRLFNDYFSETPTYNDDMFRRRYRMSRSLFLRIVDAVERYDNYFIQWRDTMGRFGLSSLQKITAVFWMLAGLPADATDEYVKIGESTAIESMKRFCRAIVNIFSEKYLRSPTSSDIARLLYIGENRGFPGMLGSLDCMHWKWKNCPTGWAGQYAGRSGSPTIILEAGNTLEMLQDYL
;
A
#
# COMPACT_ATOMS: atom_id res chain seq x y z
N MET A 1 35.83 23.22 -19.69
CA MET A 1 35.62 21.90 -19.04
C MET A 1 34.25 21.38 -19.50
N ASN A 2 34.01 20.69 -20.62
CA ASN A 2 34.74 19.80 -21.53
C ASN A 2 35.21 18.46 -20.96
N LEU A 3 34.25 17.63 -20.56
CA LEU A 3 34.16 16.15 -20.57
C LEU A 3 32.62 15.90 -20.54
N ASN A 4 31.91 15.19 -21.42
CA ASN A 4 32.22 13.91 -22.04
C ASN A 4 31.23 13.56 -23.18
N PHE A 5 31.10 14.40 -24.22
CA PHE A 5 30.28 14.11 -25.42
C PHE A 5 30.95 13.11 -26.41
N LYS A 6 32.15 12.60 -26.09
CA LYS A 6 32.89 11.66 -26.93
C LYS A 6 32.41 10.20 -26.85
N LYS A 7 31.53 9.86 -25.91
CA LYS A 7 31.06 8.46 -25.75
C LYS A 7 29.97 8.04 -26.73
N ILE A 8 29.32 8.98 -27.43
CA ILE A 8 28.24 8.70 -28.39
C ILE A 8 28.77 8.63 -29.83
N ALA A 9 29.87 9.32 -30.16
CA ALA A 9 30.36 9.40 -31.55
C ALA A 9 31.21 8.20 -32.01
N ASN A 10 31.63 7.32 -31.10
CA ASN A 10 32.37 6.10 -31.46
C ASN A 10 31.48 4.95 -31.95
N LEU A 11 30.16 5.16 -32.05
CA LEU A 11 29.19 4.17 -32.53
C LEU A 11 28.98 4.13 -34.06
N LEU A 12 29.69 4.94 -34.87
CA LEU A 12 29.46 5.00 -36.33
C LEU A 12 30.73 4.99 -37.20
N GLY A 13 31.80 4.30 -36.79
CA GLY A 13 33.07 4.31 -37.55
C GLY A 13 33.84 2.98 -37.60
N SER A 14 33.31 2.03 -38.37
CA SER A 14 34.03 0.97 -39.12
C SER A 14 34.91 -0.08 -38.40
N SER A 15 34.25 -1.21 -38.09
CA SER A 15 34.62 -2.62 -38.36
C SER A 15 35.94 -3.24 -37.87
N SER A 16 35.82 -4.20 -36.93
CA SER A 16 36.38 -5.57 -37.06
C SER A 16 35.87 -6.51 -35.95
N SER A 17 34.80 -7.24 -36.23
CA SER A 17 34.54 -8.64 -35.85
C SER A 17 34.77 -9.09 -34.40
N SER A 18 33.74 -8.99 -33.55
CA SER A 18 33.28 -10.05 -32.60
C SER A 18 32.20 -9.61 -31.60
N ASP A 19 31.82 -8.33 -31.55
CA ASP A 19 31.14 -7.76 -30.36
C ASP A 19 29.65 -7.40 -30.58
N ASP A 20 29.08 -7.77 -31.74
CA ASP A 20 27.70 -7.42 -32.11
C ASP A 20 26.64 -8.30 -31.41
N ASP A 21 27.01 -9.47 -30.87
CA ASP A 21 26.08 -10.38 -30.16
C ASP A 21 25.82 -9.92 -28.72
N GLU A 22 26.83 -9.42 -28.01
CA GLU A 22 26.73 -9.07 -26.58
C GLU A 22 25.89 -7.80 -26.35
N SER A 23 25.86 -6.90 -27.33
CA SER A 23 25.04 -5.69 -27.29
C SER A 23 23.57 -5.93 -27.67
N MET A 24 23.27 -6.95 -28.48
CA MET A 24 21.89 -7.43 -28.70
C MET A 24 21.35 -8.22 -27.51
N GLU A 25 22.18 -9.03 -26.84
CA GLU A 25 21.79 -9.76 -25.63
C GLU A 25 21.34 -8.84 -24.49
N ILE A 26 22.04 -7.72 -24.27
CA ILE A 26 21.67 -6.74 -23.24
C ILE A 26 20.36 -6.02 -23.57
N ILE A 27 20.11 -5.71 -24.85
CA ILE A 27 18.87 -5.05 -25.29
C ILE A 27 17.68 -6.02 -25.17
N ASN A 28 17.87 -7.30 -25.52
CA ASN A 28 16.86 -8.33 -25.37
C ASN A 28 16.58 -8.63 -23.88
N SER A 29 17.60 -8.65 -23.01
CA SER A 29 17.38 -8.89 -21.57
C SER A 29 16.61 -7.76 -20.87
N ILE A 30 16.80 -6.51 -21.30
CA ILE A 30 16.02 -5.36 -20.79
C ILE A 30 14.56 -5.46 -21.25
N GLY A 31 14.32 -5.88 -22.50
CA GLY A 31 12.97 -6.12 -23.03
C GLY A 31 12.24 -7.25 -22.31
N ASP A 32 12.95 -8.34 -22.02
CA ASP A 32 12.42 -9.51 -21.30
C ASP A 32 12.07 -9.18 -19.83
N GLU A 33 12.90 -8.36 -19.15
CA GLU A 33 12.61 -7.88 -17.79
C GLU A 33 11.41 -6.93 -17.76
N GLU A 34 11.32 -6.02 -18.73
CA GLU A 34 10.18 -5.10 -18.86
C GLU A 34 8.88 -5.88 -19.11
N GLU A 35 8.91 -6.88 -20.01
CA GLU A 35 7.77 -7.74 -20.31
C GLU A 35 7.35 -8.60 -19.11
N ALA A 36 8.31 -9.14 -18.34
CA ALA A 36 8.04 -9.89 -17.11
C ALA A 36 7.35 -9.02 -16.04
N ILE A 37 7.78 -7.76 -15.89
CA ILE A 37 7.14 -6.80 -14.96
C ILE A 37 5.70 -6.49 -15.40
N TYR A 38 5.49 -6.22 -16.69
CA TYR A 38 4.15 -6.00 -17.24
C TYR A 38 3.22 -7.20 -17.00
N LEU A 39 3.73 -8.41 -17.21
CA LEU A 39 2.97 -9.64 -16.97
C LEU A 39 2.63 -9.83 -15.49
N ALA A 40 3.58 -9.59 -14.59
CA ALA A 40 3.38 -9.73 -13.14
C ALA A 40 2.34 -8.71 -12.62
N ILE A 41 2.40 -7.46 -13.07
CA ILE A 41 1.43 -6.42 -12.71
C ILE A 41 0.04 -6.78 -13.24
N SER A 42 -0.06 -7.19 -14.51
CA SER A 42 -1.33 -7.59 -15.13
C SER A 42 -1.98 -8.77 -14.41
N ASN A 43 -1.17 -9.77 -14.02
CA ASN A 43 -1.63 -10.93 -13.26
C ASN A 43 -2.11 -10.55 -11.86
N ASN A 44 -1.39 -9.68 -11.16
CA ASN A 44 -1.78 -9.20 -9.83
C ASN A 44 -3.09 -8.39 -9.89
N ASN A 45 -3.21 -7.48 -10.86
CA ASN A 45 -4.44 -6.72 -11.07
C ASN A 45 -5.62 -7.64 -11.39
N SER A 46 -5.42 -8.64 -12.26
CA SER A 46 -6.45 -9.63 -12.60
C SER A 46 -6.88 -10.46 -11.39
N ALA A 47 -5.93 -10.87 -10.54
CA ALA A 47 -6.21 -11.58 -9.30
C ALA A 47 -6.97 -10.71 -8.29
N ILE A 48 -6.62 -9.43 -8.16
CA ILE A 48 -7.34 -8.46 -7.31
C ILE A 48 -8.79 -8.30 -7.79
N HIS A 49 -9.01 -8.09 -9.10
CA HIS A 49 -10.35 -7.98 -9.66
C HIS A 49 -11.17 -9.26 -9.45
N PHE A 50 -10.56 -10.43 -9.63
CA PHE A 50 -11.20 -11.71 -9.39
C PHE A 50 -11.61 -11.90 -7.92
N LEU A 51 -10.73 -11.55 -6.98
CA LEU A 51 -11.02 -11.62 -5.53
C LEU A 51 -12.11 -10.62 -5.10
N LEU A 52 -12.16 -9.44 -5.72
CA LEU A 52 -13.20 -8.45 -5.46
C LEU A 52 -14.57 -8.91 -5.98
N ASN A 53 -14.62 -9.53 -7.17
CA ASN A 53 -15.86 -10.04 -7.75
C ASN A 53 -16.43 -11.25 -6.99
N GLN A 54 -15.59 -12.05 -6.32
CA GLN A 54 -16.06 -13.12 -5.44
C GLN A 54 -16.69 -12.60 -4.13
N GLN A 55 -16.50 -11.32 -3.78
CA GLN A 55 -17.06 -10.72 -2.58
C GLN A 55 -18.43 -10.05 -2.80
N ASP A 56 -19.13 -10.33 -3.90
CA ASP A 56 -20.58 -10.10 -4.00
C ASP A 56 -21.32 -11.13 -3.14
N ASN A 57 -21.08 -11.05 -1.83
CA ASN A 57 -21.91 -11.69 -0.84
C ASN A 57 -23.24 -10.95 -0.81
N SER A 58 -24.32 -11.67 -1.11
CA SER A 58 -25.65 -11.27 -0.68
C SER A 58 -25.58 -10.87 0.80
N VAL A 59 -26.11 -9.69 1.14
CA VAL A 59 -26.10 -9.22 2.53
C VAL A 59 -27.07 -10.10 3.32
N THR A 60 -26.57 -11.21 3.84
CA THR A 60 -27.33 -12.06 4.75
C THR A 60 -27.50 -11.28 6.04
N HIS A 61 -28.64 -10.61 6.19
CA HIS A 61 -28.98 -9.90 7.42
C HIS A 61 -29.22 -10.95 8.50
N GLY A 62 -28.17 -11.28 9.25
CA GLY A 62 -28.28 -12.11 10.45
C GLY A 62 -29.13 -11.34 11.46
N GLY A 63 -30.32 -11.86 11.75
CA GLY A 63 -31.17 -11.33 12.80
C GLY A 63 -30.48 -11.36 14.17
N SER A 64 -31.17 -10.88 15.20
CA SER A 64 -30.68 -10.96 16.57
C SER A 64 -30.35 -12.42 16.93
N VAL A 65 -29.07 -12.71 17.15
CA VAL A 65 -28.62 -14.02 17.64
C VAL A 65 -28.92 -14.09 19.14
N PRO A 66 -29.69 -15.08 19.63
CA PRO A 66 -29.92 -15.28 21.05
C PRO A 66 -28.60 -15.32 21.83
N GLY A 67 -28.48 -14.51 22.88
CA GLY A 67 -27.26 -14.40 23.70
C GLY A 67 -26.27 -13.31 23.27
N ARG A 68 -26.49 -12.62 22.13
CA ARG A 68 -25.66 -11.47 21.74
C ARG A 68 -26.01 -10.24 22.60
N SER A 69 -25.09 -9.80 23.45
CA SER A 69 -25.23 -8.56 24.21
C SER A 69 -24.81 -7.35 23.38
N PHE A 70 -25.60 -6.27 23.47
CA PHE A 70 -25.20 -4.98 22.90
C PHE A 70 -24.27 -4.27 23.88
N ILE A 71 -23.07 -3.93 23.42
CA ILE A 71 -22.11 -3.12 24.18
C ILE A 71 -22.16 -1.69 23.65
N TYR A 72 -22.53 -0.74 24.52
CA TYR A 72 -22.45 0.68 24.24
C TYR A 72 -20.99 1.14 24.31
N ARG A 73 -20.46 1.67 23.20
CA ARG A 73 -19.03 1.99 23.03
C ARG A 73 -18.71 3.49 23.02
N ASP A 74 -19.68 4.35 23.33
CA ASP A 74 -19.47 5.81 23.35
C ASP A 74 -18.77 6.37 22.08
N ARG A 75 -19.36 6.02 20.93
CA ARG A 75 -18.75 6.26 19.60
C ARG A 75 -18.58 7.74 19.27
N GLU A 76 -19.45 8.60 19.78
CA GLU A 76 -19.42 10.04 19.54
C GLU A 76 -18.21 10.68 20.24
N SER A 77 -18.02 10.38 21.53
CA SER A 77 -16.84 10.87 22.27
C SER A 77 -15.53 10.36 21.66
N ALA A 78 -15.52 9.12 21.17
CA ALA A 78 -14.36 8.58 20.46
C ALA A 78 -14.07 9.30 19.14
N HIS A 79 -15.11 9.71 18.40
CA HIS A 79 -14.95 10.54 17.22
C HIS A 79 -14.31 11.89 17.57
N PHE A 80 -14.84 12.59 18.59
CA PHE A 80 -14.29 13.89 19.00
C PHE A 80 -12.83 13.77 19.46
N ARG A 81 -12.48 12.71 20.19
CA ARG A 81 -11.09 12.44 20.59
C ARG A 81 -10.19 12.22 19.37
N LEU A 82 -10.59 11.33 18.46
CA LEU A 82 -9.86 11.08 17.22
C LEU A 82 -9.66 12.36 16.41
N PHE A 83 -10.71 13.18 16.29
CA PHE A 83 -10.68 14.44 15.57
C PHE A 83 -9.71 15.44 16.22
N ASN A 84 -9.81 15.64 17.54
CA ASN A 84 -8.94 16.57 18.26
C ASN A 84 -7.47 16.13 18.25
N ASP A 85 -7.22 14.82 18.24
CA ASP A 85 -5.85 14.30 18.27
C ASP A 85 -5.12 14.48 16.94
N TYR A 86 -5.81 14.41 15.81
CA TYR A 86 -5.17 14.35 14.49
C TYR A 86 -5.71 15.33 13.44
N PHE A 87 -6.99 15.71 13.49
CA PHE A 87 -7.69 16.36 12.37
C PHE A 87 -8.21 17.76 12.67
N SER A 88 -8.16 18.22 13.92
CA SER A 88 -8.52 19.58 14.28
C SER A 88 -7.52 20.61 13.70
N GLU A 89 -7.88 21.89 13.78
CA GLU A 89 -7.02 23.00 13.37
C GLU A 89 -5.72 23.04 14.19
N THR A 90 -5.83 22.74 15.49
CA THR A 90 -4.71 22.62 16.43
C THR A 90 -4.69 21.21 17.03
N PRO A 91 -4.16 20.20 16.30
CA PRO A 91 -4.20 18.82 16.73
C PRO A 91 -3.24 18.55 17.88
N THR A 92 -3.59 17.60 18.77
CA THR A 92 -2.69 17.13 19.84
C THR A 92 -1.36 16.61 19.28
N TYR A 93 -1.42 15.90 18.15
CA TYR A 93 -0.25 15.37 17.46
C TYR A 93 0.04 16.17 16.20
N ASN A 94 1.31 16.55 16.01
CA ASN A 94 1.74 17.28 14.83
C ASN A 94 1.78 16.39 13.56
N ASP A 95 1.98 17.02 12.41
CA ASP A 95 1.98 16.31 11.12
C ASP A 95 3.09 15.23 11.01
N ASP A 96 4.25 15.43 11.67
CA ASP A 96 5.32 14.42 11.71
C ASP A 96 4.90 13.15 12.49
N MET A 97 4.20 13.33 13.61
CA MET A 97 3.63 12.23 14.37
C MET A 97 2.50 11.55 13.61
N PHE A 98 1.65 12.32 12.93
CA PHE A 98 0.63 11.77 12.05
C PHE A 98 1.26 10.88 10.97
N ARG A 99 2.28 11.40 10.28
CA ARG A 99 2.97 10.69 9.20
C ARG A 99 3.64 9.41 9.68
N ARG A 100 4.24 9.39 10.87
CA ARG A 100 4.80 8.16 11.45
C ARG A 100 3.75 7.09 11.74
N ARG A 101 2.54 7.48 12.15
CA ARG A 101 1.46 6.53 12.49
C ARG A 101 0.72 6.02 11.26
N TYR A 102 0.30 6.94 10.40
CA TYR A 102 -0.52 6.60 9.23
C TYR A 102 0.30 6.26 8.00
N ARG A 103 1.61 6.53 8.02
CA ARG A 103 2.47 6.46 6.83
C ARG A 103 1.78 7.24 5.70
N MET A 104 1.39 8.48 5.97
CA MET A 104 0.95 9.47 4.98
C MET A 104 0.80 10.87 5.56
N SER A 105 0.80 11.86 4.67
CA SER A 105 0.42 13.21 5.01
C SER A 105 -1.07 13.25 5.40
N ARG A 106 -1.41 14.16 6.31
CA ARG A 106 -2.79 14.40 6.74
C ARG A 106 -3.69 14.84 5.59
N SER A 107 -3.16 15.66 4.68
CA SER A 107 -3.86 16.09 3.46
C SER A 107 -4.23 14.92 2.56
N LEU A 108 -3.30 13.99 2.31
CA LEU A 108 -3.55 12.80 1.50
C LEU A 108 -4.61 11.91 2.15
N PHE A 109 -4.51 11.71 3.47
CA PHE A 109 -5.52 10.95 4.22
C PHE A 109 -6.91 11.55 4.05
N LEU A 110 -7.06 12.87 4.25
CA LEU A 110 -8.35 13.55 4.11
C LEU A 110 -8.89 13.49 2.67
N ARG A 111 -8.02 13.58 1.66
CA ARG A 111 -8.40 13.39 0.26
C ARG A 111 -8.95 11.98 -0.01
N ILE A 112 -8.34 10.96 0.60
CA ILE A 112 -8.84 9.57 0.49
C ILE A 112 -10.20 9.45 1.18
N VAL A 113 -10.36 10.03 2.37
CA VAL A 113 -11.64 10.04 3.10
C VAL A 113 -12.74 10.65 2.25
N ASP A 114 -12.52 11.85 1.71
CA ASP A 114 -13.50 12.55 0.87
C ASP A 114 -13.84 11.76 -0.41
N ALA A 115 -12.83 11.17 -1.07
CA ALA A 115 -13.05 10.35 -2.27
C ALA A 115 -13.91 9.11 -1.98
N VAL A 116 -13.63 8.41 -0.87
CA VAL A 116 -14.36 7.20 -0.48
C VAL A 116 -15.78 7.53 -0.01
N GLU A 117 -15.95 8.63 0.74
CA GLU A 117 -17.25 9.08 1.23
C GLU A 117 -18.20 9.48 0.09
N ARG A 118 -17.67 10.07 -0.99
CA ARG A 118 -18.46 10.35 -2.21
C ARG A 118 -18.81 9.12 -3.03
N TYR A 119 -18.04 8.04 -2.91
CA TYR A 119 -18.22 6.82 -3.69
C TYR A 119 -19.19 5.83 -3.03
N ASP A 120 -19.04 5.58 -1.72
CA ASP A 120 -19.90 4.64 -0.98
C ASP A 120 -20.58 5.33 0.21
N ASN A 121 -21.91 5.44 0.13
CA ASN A 121 -22.79 6.00 1.16
C ASN A 121 -22.64 5.31 2.53
N TYR A 122 -22.07 4.11 2.59
CA TYR A 122 -21.73 3.43 3.83
C TYR A 122 -20.79 4.26 4.70
N PHE A 123 -19.87 5.04 4.12
CA PHE A 123 -18.90 5.82 4.88
C PHE A 123 -19.50 7.11 5.44
N ILE A 124 -20.55 7.64 4.81
CA ILE A 124 -21.29 8.81 5.29
C ILE A 124 -21.82 8.53 6.71
N GLN A 125 -21.68 9.51 7.59
CA GLN A 125 -22.17 9.43 8.95
C GLN A 125 -23.66 9.78 9.00
N TRP A 126 -24.50 8.79 9.30
CA TRP A 126 -25.94 8.98 9.46
C TRP A 126 -26.35 9.06 10.92
N ARG A 127 -27.45 9.77 11.20
CA ARG A 127 -28.14 9.69 12.48
C ARG A 127 -29.06 8.47 12.52
N ASP A 128 -29.10 7.79 13.66
CA ASP A 128 -30.10 6.75 13.91
C ASP A 128 -31.50 7.36 14.09
N THR A 129 -32.54 6.51 14.13
CA THR A 129 -33.93 6.95 14.35
C THR A 129 -34.14 7.63 15.71
N MET A 130 -33.19 7.50 16.63
CA MET A 130 -33.17 8.16 17.94
C MET A 130 -32.32 9.46 17.92
N GLY A 131 -31.82 9.87 16.76
CA GLY A 131 -31.04 11.09 16.55
C GLY A 131 -29.55 11.00 16.89
N ARG A 132 -29.05 9.84 17.34
CA ARG A 132 -27.64 9.62 17.71
C ARG A 132 -26.79 9.44 16.48
N PHE A 133 -25.55 9.91 16.52
CA PHE A 133 -24.64 9.74 15.40
C PHE A 133 -24.08 8.32 15.31
N GLY A 134 -24.13 7.76 14.12
CA GLY A 134 -23.40 6.54 13.77
C GLY A 134 -21.89 6.75 13.75
N LEU A 135 -21.15 5.71 13.38
CA LEU A 135 -19.70 5.81 13.18
C LEU A 135 -19.39 6.78 12.02
N SER A 136 -18.46 7.70 12.29
CA SER A 136 -17.94 8.65 11.29
C SER A 136 -17.10 7.97 10.20
N SER A 137 -16.96 8.63 9.05
CA SER A 137 -16.03 8.22 7.98
C SER A 137 -14.58 8.14 8.51
N LEU A 138 -14.15 9.14 9.29
CA LEU A 138 -12.84 9.16 9.95
C LEU A 138 -12.59 7.94 10.83
N GLN A 139 -13.57 7.52 11.64
CA GLN A 139 -13.43 6.33 12.49
C GLN A 139 -13.29 5.06 11.65
N LYS A 140 -14.18 4.86 10.67
CA LYS A 140 -14.15 3.69 9.80
C LYS A 140 -12.83 3.59 9.05
N ILE A 141 -12.41 4.67 8.40
CA ILE A 141 -11.19 4.71 7.59
C ILE A 141 -9.93 4.62 8.47
N THR A 142 -9.92 5.23 9.66
CA THR A 142 -8.80 5.04 10.61
C THR A 142 -8.65 3.58 11.01
N ALA A 143 -9.73 2.88 11.34
CA ALA A 143 -9.68 1.47 11.67
C ALA A 143 -9.13 0.64 10.50
N VAL A 144 -9.54 0.97 9.27
CA VAL A 144 -9.03 0.33 8.04
C VAL A 144 -7.52 0.53 7.89
N PHE A 145 -7.01 1.75 8.02
CA PHE A 145 -5.57 2.01 7.92
C PHE A 145 -4.78 1.28 9.00
N TRP A 146 -5.33 1.17 10.22
CA TRP A 146 -4.68 0.41 11.28
C TRP A 146 -4.68 -1.09 10.99
N MET A 147 -5.76 -1.63 10.45
CA MET A 147 -5.81 -3.02 9.98
C MET A 147 -4.83 -3.28 8.83
N LEU A 148 -4.72 -2.35 7.87
CA LEU A 148 -3.73 -2.41 6.78
C LEU A 148 -2.29 -2.36 7.29
N ALA A 149 -2.05 -1.64 8.39
CA ALA A 149 -0.76 -1.61 9.07
C ALA A 149 -0.49 -2.87 9.94
N GLY A 150 -1.40 -3.84 9.95
CA GLY A 150 -1.25 -5.13 10.65
C GLY A 150 -1.91 -5.20 12.03
N LEU A 151 -2.70 -4.20 12.43
CA LEU A 151 -3.44 -4.27 13.69
C LEU A 151 -4.62 -5.27 13.58
N PRO A 152 -4.80 -6.18 14.55
CA PRO A 152 -5.98 -7.04 14.61
C PRO A 152 -7.30 -6.23 14.63
N ALA A 153 -8.34 -6.77 14.01
CA ALA A 153 -9.61 -6.07 13.84
C ALA A 153 -10.33 -5.79 15.18
N ASP A 154 -10.21 -6.69 16.14
CA ASP A 154 -10.77 -6.56 17.50
C ASP A 154 -10.07 -5.47 18.32
N ALA A 155 -8.76 -5.30 18.14
CA ALA A 155 -7.97 -4.26 18.82
C ALA A 155 -8.37 -2.83 18.44
N THR A 156 -9.03 -2.63 17.28
CA THR A 156 -9.50 -1.30 16.87
C THR A 156 -10.58 -0.73 17.80
N ASP A 157 -11.28 -1.56 18.58
CA ASP A 157 -12.34 -1.16 19.51
C ASP A 157 -11.79 -0.37 20.72
N GLU A 158 -10.51 -0.53 21.07
CA GLU A 158 -9.94 0.14 22.24
C GLU A 158 -9.90 1.66 22.08
N TYR A 159 -9.48 2.14 20.91
CA TYR A 159 -9.34 3.57 20.63
C TYR A 159 -10.47 4.11 19.75
N VAL A 160 -10.74 3.47 18.61
CA VAL A 160 -11.70 3.96 17.59
C VAL A 160 -13.14 3.71 18.00
N LYS A 161 -13.38 2.75 18.92
CA LYS A 161 -14.71 2.32 19.40
C LYS A 161 -15.59 1.72 18.30
N ILE A 162 -14.95 1.02 17.37
CA ILE A 162 -15.58 0.25 16.30
C ILE A 162 -15.57 -1.23 16.65
N GLY A 163 -16.68 -1.94 16.42
CA GLY A 163 -16.72 -3.38 16.63
C GLY A 163 -16.02 -4.13 15.50
N GLU A 164 -15.35 -5.24 15.84
CA GLU A 164 -14.57 -6.07 14.90
C GLU A 164 -15.29 -6.33 13.56
N SER A 165 -16.54 -6.83 13.61
CA SER A 165 -17.31 -7.13 12.39
C SER A 165 -17.54 -5.90 11.51
N THR A 166 -17.65 -4.71 12.12
CA THR A 166 -17.85 -3.44 11.41
C THR A 166 -16.52 -2.92 10.84
N ALA A 167 -15.40 -3.14 11.54
CA ALA A 167 -14.07 -2.83 11.04
C ALA A 167 -13.72 -3.68 9.81
N ILE A 168 -13.98 -5.00 9.87
CA ILE A 168 -13.80 -5.93 8.75
C ILE A 168 -14.69 -5.54 7.55
N GLU A 169 -15.96 -5.19 7.78
CA GLU A 169 -16.84 -4.74 6.70
C GLU A 169 -16.36 -3.42 6.08
N SER A 170 -15.93 -2.46 6.92
CA SER A 170 -15.35 -1.20 6.47
C SER A 170 -14.11 -1.44 5.61
N MET A 171 -13.26 -2.39 6.00
CA MET A 171 -12.06 -2.78 5.25
C MET A 171 -12.40 -3.30 3.85
N LYS A 172 -13.37 -4.22 3.74
CA LYS A 172 -13.79 -4.78 2.43
C LYS A 172 -14.33 -3.70 1.51
N ARG A 173 -15.24 -2.86 2.02
CA ARG A 173 -15.84 -1.75 1.26
C ARG A 173 -14.80 -0.71 0.86
N PHE A 174 -13.88 -0.38 1.76
CA PHE A 174 -12.79 0.54 1.50
C PHE A 174 -11.90 0.02 0.37
N CYS A 175 -11.41 -1.22 0.45
CA CYS A 175 -10.58 -1.79 -0.62
C CYS A 175 -11.28 -1.78 -1.98
N ARG A 176 -12.58 -2.13 -2.02
CA ARG A 176 -13.39 -2.06 -3.24
C ARG A 176 -13.49 -0.63 -3.77
N ALA A 177 -13.78 0.33 -2.90
CA ALA A 177 -13.85 1.75 -3.27
C ALA A 177 -12.50 2.26 -3.79
N ILE A 178 -11.40 1.97 -3.10
CA ILE A 178 -10.05 2.39 -3.52
C ILE A 178 -9.69 1.83 -4.89
N VAL A 179 -9.90 0.52 -5.12
CA VAL A 179 -9.61 -0.07 -6.44
C VAL A 179 -10.48 0.59 -7.51
N ASN A 180 -11.76 0.82 -7.27
CA ASN A 180 -12.63 1.41 -8.29
C ASN A 180 -12.32 2.90 -8.55
N ILE A 181 -11.97 3.68 -7.53
CA ILE A 181 -11.66 5.12 -7.67
C ILE A 181 -10.28 5.32 -8.30
N PHE A 182 -9.30 4.51 -7.89
CA PHE A 182 -7.88 4.76 -8.14
C PHE A 182 -7.24 3.81 -9.13
N SER A 183 -7.94 2.75 -9.59
CA SER A 183 -7.34 1.74 -10.49
C SER A 183 -6.81 2.34 -11.78
N GLU A 184 -7.62 3.14 -12.47
CA GLU A 184 -7.23 3.73 -13.75
C GLU A 184 -5.99 4.62 -13.64
N LYS A 185 -5.80 5.28 -12.48
CA LYS A 185 -4.71 6.23 -12.29
C LYS A 185 -3.46 5.61 -11.68
N TYR A 186 -3.61 4.69 -10.73
CA TYR A 186 -2.50 4.19 -9.90
C TYR A 186 -2.31 2.68 -9.93
N LEU A 187 -3.32 1.89 -10.33
CA LEU A 187 -3.19 0.43 -10.53
C LEU A 187 -3.11 0.08 -12.02
N ARG A 188 -2.61 1.00 -12.84
CA ARG A 188 -2.31 0.75 -14.26
C ARG A 188 -0.85 0.37 -14.43
N SER A 189 -0.53 -0.24 -15.56
CA SER A 189 0.87 -0.43 -15.90
C SER A 189 1.58 0.93 -16.08
N PRO A 190 2.83 1.08 -15.63
CA PRO A 190 3.59 2.31 -15.79
C PRO A 190 3.63 2.72 -17.27
N THR A 191 3.48 4.01 -17.56
CA THR A 191 3.80 4.54 -18.89
C THR A 191 5.28 4.86 -18.96
N SER A 192 5.85 4.98 -20.16
CA SER A 192 7.26 5.37 -20.34
C SER A 192 7.60 6.68 -19.60
N SER A 193 6.63 7.60 -19.47
CA SER A 193 6.75 8.81 -18.64
C SER A 193 6.83 8.54 -17.14
N ASP A 194 6.07 7.58 -16.62
CA ASP A 194 6.16 7.18 -15.21
C ASP A 194 7.48 6.49 -14.92
N ILE A 195 7.92 5.63 -15.83
CA ILE A 195 9.21 4.94 -15.76
C ILE A 195 10.35 5.97 -15.71
N ALA A 196 10.38 6.92 -16.66
CA ALA A 196 11.39 7.98 -16.67
C ALA A 196 11.35 8.83 -15.40
N ARG A 197 10.15 9.14 -14.89
CA ARG A 197 9.98 9.89 -13.64
C ARG A 197 10.50 9.10 -12.43
N LEU A 198 10.18 7.81 -12.33
CA LEU A 198 10.62 6.94 -11.25
C LEU A 198 12.15 6.75 -11.28
N LEU A 199 12.74 6.55 -12.46
CA LEU A 199 14.18 6.45 -12.65
C LEU A 199 14.90 7.75 -12.26
N TYR A 200 14.36 8.91 -12.65
CA TYR A 200 14.90 10.22 -12.23
C TYR A 200 14.85 10.42 -10.71
N ILE A 201 13.76 9.98 -10.06
CA ILE A 201 13.65 10.03 -8.60
C ILE A 201 14.66 9.08 -7.95
N GLY A 202 14.82 7.86 -8.51
CA GLY A 202 15.80 6.88 -8.07
C GLY A 202 17.22 7.42 -8.15
N GLU A 203 17.59 8.02 -9.29
CA GLU A 203 18.91 8.61 -9.52
C GLU A 203 19.22 9.73 -8.53
N ASN A 204 18.28 10.67 -8.31
CA ASN A 204 18.43 11.74 -7.32
C ASN A 204 18.60 11.23 -5.88
N ARG A 205 18.13 10.02 -5.59
CA ARG A 205 18.23 9.37 -4.29
C ARG A 205 19.42 8.40 -4.19
N GLY A 206 20.24 8.29 -5.24
CA GLY A 206 21.44 7.44 -5.27
C GLY A 206 21.22 6.01 -5.78
N PHE A 207 20.07 5.73 -6.40
CA PHE A 207 19.70 4.42 -6.96
C PHE A 207 19.46 4.51 -8.48
N PRO A 208 20.52 4.74 -9.29
CA PRO A 208 20.39 4.85 -10.74
C PRO A 208 19.91 3.52 -11.35
N GLY A 209 18.96 3.58 -12.28
CA GLY A 209 18.45 2.40 -12.98
C GLY A 209 17.42 1.56 -12.21
N MET A 210 17.06 1.93 -10.98
CA MET A 210 16.15 1.12 -10.14
C MET A 210 14.68 1.53 -10.30
N LEU A 211 13.86 0.57 -10.72
CA LEU A 211 12.42 0.75 -10.96
C LEU A 211 11.60 0.07 -9.85
N GLY A 212 11.89 0.46 -8.60
CA GLY A 212 11.27 -0.10 -7.39
C GLY A 212 11.75 -1.51 -7.03
N SER A 213 11.78 -1.80 -5.73
CA SER A 213 12.08 -3.12 -5.17
C SER A 213 10.94 -3.51 -4.24
N LEU A 214 10.23 -4.59 -4.58
CA LEU A 214 9.16 -5.19 -3.78
C LEU A 214 9.49 -6.63 -3.40
N ASP A 215 10.74 -7.06 -3.66
CA ASP A 215 11.13 -8.45 -3.47
C ASP A 215 12.06 -8.61 -2.26
N CYS A 216 11.63 -9.44 -1.32
CA CYS A 216 12.39 -9.80 -0.14
C CYS A 216 13.27 -11.00 -0.49
N MET A 217 14.56 -10.77 -0.70
CA MET A 217 15.48 -11.87 -0.95
C MET A 217 15.71 -12.68 0.33
N HIS A 218 15.32 -13.96 0.28
CA HIS A 218 15.57 -14.92 1.34
C HIS A 218 16.96 -15.54 1.15
N TRP A 219 17.91 -15.13 1.99
CA TRP A 219 19.27 -15.64 1.92
C TRP A 219 19.51 -16.72 2.96
N LYS A 220 19.87 -17.93 2.51
CA LYS A 220 20.21 -19.03 3.42
C LYS A 220 21.47 -18.68 4.20
N TRP A 221 21.34 -18.59 5.52
CA TRP A 221 22.43 -18.31 6.42
C TRP A 221 23.20 -19.59 6.73
N LYS A 222 24.17 -19.91 5.86
CA LYS A 222 24.96 -21.17 5.93
C LYS A 222 25.68 -21.40 7.26
N ASN A 223 26.04 -20.32 7.97
CA ASN A 223 26.78 -20.37 9.24
C ASN A 223 25.95 -19.86 10.43
N CYS A 224 24.62 -20.03 10.40
CA CYS A 224 23.75 -19.62 11.51
C CYS A 224 24.10 -20.39 12.80
N PRO A 225 24.36 -19.70 13.93
CA PRO A 225 24.59 -20.36 15.21
C PRO A 225 23.39 -21.24 15.60
N THR A 226 23.64 -22.46 16.06
CA THR A 226 22.59 -23.46 16.35
C THR A 226 21.52 -22.95 17.33
N GLY A 227 21.90 -22.09 18.29
CA GLY A 227 20.95 -21.50 19.25
C GLY A 227 19.98 -20.48 18.65
N TRP A 228 20.25 -19.98 17.44
CA TRP A 228 19.47 -18.95 16.76
C TRP A 228 18.71 -19.54 15.55
N ALA A 229 19.10 -20.71 15.07
CA ALA A 229 18.55 -21.34 13.87
C ALA A 229 17.02 -21.51 13.91
N GLY A 230 16.44 -21.82 15.08
CA GLY A 230 14.99 -21.98 15.23
C GLY A 230 14.19 -20.68 15.03
N GLN A 231 14.77 -19.52 15.36
CA GLN A 231 14.11 -18.22 15.22
C GLN A 231 14.10 -17.71 13.78
N TYR A 232 15.08 -18.13 12.96
CA TYR A 232 15.26 -17.69 11.58
C TYR A 232 14.93 -18.77 10.54
N ALA A 233 14.46 -19.94 10.97
CA ALA A 233 14.01 -21.01 10.09
C ALA A 233 12.52 -20.81 9.73
N GLY A 234 12.26 -20.42 8.47
CA GLY A 234 10.92 -20.35 7.93
C GLY A 234 10.40 -21.71 7.45
N ARG A 235 9.41 -21.69 6.53
CA ARG A 235 8.76 -22.90 5.96
C ARG A 235 9.73 -23.91 5.32
N SER A 236 10.90 -23.46 4.88
CA SER A 236 11.93 -24.29 4.23
C SER A 236 12.82 -25.07 5.20
N GLY A 237 12.67 -24.87 6.52
CA GLY A 237 13.45 -25.55 7.56
C GLY A 237 14.93 -25.17 7.61
N SER A 238 15.36 -24.21 6.78
CA SER A 238 16.73 -23.69 6.78
C SER A 238 16.73 -22.25 7.30
N PRO A 239 17.72 -21.86 8.12
CA PRO A 239 17.81 -20.50 8.64
C PRO A 239 18.05 -19.54 7.48
N THR A 240 17.13 -18.61 7.28
CA THR A 240 17.18 -17.59 6.23
C THR A 240 17.12 -16.22 6.85
N ILE A 241 17.99 -15.32 6.39
CA ILE A 241 17.87 -13.90 6.67
C ILE A 241 17.13 -13.27 5.50
N ILE A 242 16.10 -12.48 5.81
CA ILE A 242 15.43 -11.66 4.81
C ILE A 242 16.24 -10.37 4.70
N LEU A 243 16.82 -10.14 3.53
CA LEU A 243 17.41 -8.86 3.19
C LEU A 243 16.37 -8.07 2.42
N GLU A 244 15.86 -7.02 3.05
CA GLU A 244 15.02 -6.03 2.41
C GLU A 244 15.93 -4.95 1.80
N ALA A 245 16.13 -5.00 0.49
CA ALA A 245 16.71 -3.87 -0.24
C ALA A 245 15.60 -2.83 -0.42
N GLY A 246 15.52 -1.89 0.52
CA GLY A 246 14.47 -0.88 0.53
C GLY A 246 14.60 0.10 -0.65
N ASN A 247 13.55 0.20 -1.47
CA ASN A 247 12.76 1.42 -1.62
C ASN A 247 11.77 1.35 -2.79
N THR A 248 10.49 1.59 -2.47
CA THR A 248 9.51 2.46 -3.20
C THR A 248 8.17 2.57 -2.47
N LEU A 249 7.92 1.84 -1.36
CA LEU A 249 6.70 2.00 -0.57
C LEU A 249 6.70 3.15 0.45
N GLU A 250 7.81 3.88 0.63
CA GLU A 250 7.76 5.20 1.28
C GLU A 250 7.27 6.32 0.32
N MET A 251 7.02 6.03 -0.96
CA MET A 251 6.96 7.05 -2.02
C MET A 251 5.59 7.33 -2.67
N LEU A 252 4.47 7.18 -1.95
CA LEU A 252 3.20 7.83 -2.36
C LEU A 252 2.89 9.13 -1.61
N GLN A 253 3.74 9.56 -0.67
CA GLN A 253 3.38 10.60 0.32
C GLN A 253 4.00 11.98 0.11
N ASP A 254 4.92 12.15 -0.83
CA ASP A 254 5.56 13.45 -1.07
C ASP A 254 5.00 14.20 -2.28
N TYR A 255 4.07 13.62 -3.05
CA TYR A 255 3.62 14.22 -4.32
C TYR A 255 2.13 14.02 -4.66
N LEU A 256 1.26 14.04 -3.65
CA LEU A 256 -0.19 14.30 -3.75
C LEU A 256 -0.64 15.13 -2.55
#